data_AF-A0A359G226-F1
#
_entry.id   AF-A0A359G226-F1
#
_cell.length_a   1.000
_cell.length_b   1.000
_cell.length_c   1.000
_cell.angle_alpha   90.00
_cell.angle_beta   90.00
_cell.angle_gamma   90.00
#
_symmetry.space_group_name_H-M   'P 1'
#
loop_
_entity.id
_entity.type
_entity.pdbx_description
1 polymer ?
#
loop_
_entity_poly.entity_id
_entity_poly.type
_entity_poly.pdbx_seq_one_letter_code
_entity_poly.pdbx_strand_id
1 'polypeptide(L)'
;MNITRLTIVLALFAIGLTACSKDEGPEPFPAGTATLYMMNEENGRTTLGNSDVYITAEGNFRSAQFPIFDVGETRGIGQIEMPDFVNMASEVAVRPRHGYVICSPRDIVAFPSRTQAIAENAAVYRVWVDSWIRDQERVTGANVRFLLGRPDEQDRMPAWGSDLGALNWNDTESRSETLRIAIPASDPKEVEVIFPYEEEVPVGWTLRRNELVLNIERGHFDPTEYRMRIRCHHIYTEVTLRTDYVY
;
A
#
# COMPACT_ATOMS: atom_id res chain seq x y z
N MET A 1 59.43 43.90 -35.48
CA MET A 1 60.50 42.87 -35.58
C MET A 1 60.65 42.23 -34.21
N ASN A 2 60.47 40.91 -34.15
CA ASN A 2 60.81 39.96 -33.06
C ASN A 2 59.92 39.87 -31.80
N ILE A 3 58.85 39.08 -31.95
CA ILE A 3 58.46 37.87 -31.19
C ILE A 3 59.34 37.49 -29.97
N THR A 4 58.70 37.32 -28.79
CA THR A 4 58.62 36.09 -27.96
C THR A 4 58.50 36.42 -26.47
N ARG A 5 57.39 36.04 -25.83
CA ARG A 5 57.30 34.79 -25.04
C ARG A 5 55.87 34.64 -24.51
N LEU A 6 55.24 33.61 -25.08
CA LEU A 6 53.96 33.04 -24.72
C LEU A 6 54.11 32.29 -23.39
N THR A 7 53.37 32.68 -22.36
CA THR A 7 53.17 31.85 -21.17
C THR A 7 51.68 31.55 -21.06
N ILE A 8 51.32 30.32 -21.41
CA ILE A 8 49.99 29.73 -21.27
C ILE A 8 49.81 29.37 -19.80
N VAL A 9 48.74 29.88 -19.17
CA VAL A 9 48.15 29.25 -17.98
C VAL A 9 46.66 29.11 -18.24
N LEU A 10 46.32 27.92 -18.74
CA LEU A 10 44.95 27.46 -18.96
C LEU A 10 44.42 26.92 -17.62
N ALA A 11 43.76 27.77 -16.84
CA ALA A 11 42.99 27.32 -15.68
C ALA A 11 41.57 26.96 -16.12
N LEU A 12 41.40 25.71 -16.59
CA LEU A 12 40.11 25.06 -16.75
C LEU A 12 39.52 24.80 -15.36
N PHE A 13 38.77 25.77 -14.82
CA PHE A 13 37.79 25.48 -13.77
C PHE A 13 36.58 24.83 -14.43
N ALA A 14 36.58 23.50 -14.47
CA ALA A 14 35.39 22.72 -14.70
C ALA A 14 34.40 23.03 -13.57
N ILE A 15 33.41 23.88 -13.85
CA ILE A 15 32.25 24.04 -12.97
C ILE A 15 31.53 22.69 -13.03
N GLY A 16 31.70 21.93 -11.95
CA GLY A 16 31.03 20.66 -11.74
C GLY A 16 29.53 20.85 -11.91
N LEU A 17 28.94 19.95 -12.71
CA LEU A 17 27.50 19.73 -12.70
C LEU A 17 27.13 19.37 -11.26
N THR A 18 26.60 20.34 -10.52
CA THR A 18 25.93 20.08 -9.27
C THR A 18 24.73 19.22 -9.61
N ALA A 19 24.83 17.93 -9.31
CA ALA A 19 23.71 17.02 -9.33
C ALA A 19 22.65 17.58 -8.37
N CYS A 20 21.67 18.30 -8.93
CA CYS A 20 20.40 18.50 -8.25
C CYS A 20 19.81 17.09 -8.10
N SER A 21 19.81 16.60 -6.88
CA SER A 21 18.93 15.54 -6.41
C SER A 21 17.52 15.89 -6.85
N LYS A 22 17.07 15.33 -7.96
CA LYS A 22 15.68 15.43 -8.33
C LYS A 22 14.94 14.53 -7.35
N ASP A 23 14.36 15.16 -6.34
CA ASP A 23 13.18 14.64 -5.66
C ASP A 23 12.06 14.66 -6.72
N GLU A 24 12.14 13.74 -7.69
CA GLU A 24 11.02 13.50 -8.60
C GLU A 24 9.99 12.75 -7.75
N GLY A 25 8.91 13.45 -7.40
CA GLY A 25 7.75 12.81 -6.78
C GLY A 25 7.27 11.62 -7.62
N PRO A 26 6.32 10.82 -7.10
CA PRO A 26 5.94 9.54 -7.70
C PRO A 26 5.69 9.67 -9.20
N GLU A 27 6.34 8.79 -9.99
CA GLU A 27 6.19 8.73 -11.44
C GLU A 27 4.70 8.50 -11.77
N PRO A 28 4.05 9.36 -12.59
CA PRO A 28 2.61 9.26 -12.82
C PRO A 28 2.15 7.90 -13.35
N PHE A 29 2.98 7.24 -14.17
CA PHE A 29 2.69 5.95 -14.76
C PHE A 29 3.90 5.03 -14.61
N PRO A 30 4.03 4.35 -13.45
CA PRO A 30 5.17 3.48 -13.18
C PRO A 30 5.24 2.31 -14.17
N ALA A 31 6.42 1.69 -14.24
CA ALA A 31 6.66 0.51 -15.07
C ALA A 31 5.62 -0.60 -14.81
N GLY A 32 5.16 -1.24 -15.88
CA GLY A 32 4.08 -2.24 -15.83
C GLY A 32 2.67 -1.67 -16.00
N THR A 33 2.51 -0.34 -16.04
CA THR A 33 1.21 0.29 -16.38
C THR A 33 0.75 -0.14 -17.77
N ALA A 34 -0.45 -0.71 -17.84
CA ALA A 34 -1.10 -1.08 -19.10
C ALA A 34 -2.14 -0.03 -19.50
N THR A 35 -2.44 0.05 -20.80
CA THR A 35 -3.52 0.88 -21.35
C THR A 35 -4.60 -0.03 -21.92
N LEU A 36 -5.87 0.30 -21.63
CA LEU A 36 -7.07 -0.40 -22.07
C LEU A 36 -8.04 0.59 -22.68
N TYR A 37 -8.44 0.34 -23.92
CA TYR A 37 -9.57 1.00 -24.56
C TYR A 37 -10.85 0.31 -24.08
N MET A 38 -11.40 0.77 -22.96
CA MET A 38 -12.48 0.07 -22.27
C MET A 38 -13.82 0.51 -22.83
N MET A 39 -14.44 -0.31 -23.67
CA MET A 39 -15.76 -0.02 -24.27
C MET A 39 -16.88 -0.31 -23.27
N ASN A 40 -17.90 0.55 -23.25
CA ASN A 40 -19.06 0.36 -22.39
C ASN A 40 -19.95 -0.81 -22.86
N GLU A 41 -20.94 -1.16 -22.06
CA GLU A 41 -21.74 -2.36 -22.29
C GLU A 41 -22.56 -2.36 -23.59
N GLU A 42 -22.93 -1.19 -24.09
CA GLU A 42 -23.62 -1.06 -25.38
C GLU A 42 -22.66 -1.17 -26.57
N ASN A 43 -21.34 -1.10 -26.34
CA ASN A 43 -20.31 -1.05 -27.38
C ASN A 43 -19.29 -2.19 -27.25
N GLY A 44 -19.73 -3.32 -26.71
CA GLY A 44 -18.93 -4.56 -26.65
C GLY A 44 -18.50 -4.99 -25.25
N ARG A 45 -18.79 -4.19 -24.21
CA ARG A 45 -18.54 -4.51 -22.79
C ARG A 45 -17.12 -5.05 -22.53
N THR A 46 -16.13 -4.18 -22.62
CA THR A 46 -14.76 -4.56 -22.25
C THR A 46 -14.62 -4.63 -20.73
N THR A 47 -14.05 -5.72 -20.21
CA THR A 47 -13.75 -5.87 -18.78
C THR A 47 -12.33 -5.43 -18.45
N LEU A 48 -12.13 -4.92 -17.23
CA LEU A 48 -10.81 -4.50 -16.75
C LEU A 48 -9.95 -5.69 -16.31
N GLY A 49 -8.88 -5.98 -17.04
CA GLY A 49 -7.94 -7.04 -16.69
C GLY A 49 -8.63 -8.39 -16.43
N ASN A 50 -8.26 -9.04 -15.32
CA ASN A 50 -8.89 -10.29 -14.86
C ASN A 50 -10.05 -10.06 -13.86
N SER A 51 -10.65 -8.88 -13.83
CA SER A 51 -11.82 -8.56 -12.99
C SER A 51 -13.13 -8.64 -13.79
N ASP A 52 -14.26 -8.58 -13.09
CA ASP A 52 -15.59 -8.42 -13.70
C ASP A 52 -15.99 -6.94 -13.88
N VAL A 53 -15.04 -6.01 -13.71
CA VAL A 53 -15.35 -4.57 -13.76
C VAL A 53 -15.63 -4.14 -15.19
N TYR A 54 -16.85 -3.63 -15.34
CA TYR A 54 -17.53 -3.00 -16.46
C TYR A 54 -17.47 -1.48 -16.66
N ILE A 55 -17.76 -0.92 -17.84
CA ILE A 55 -18.42 0.39 -17.93
C ILE A 55 -19.88 0.19 -18.37
N THR A 56 -20.86 0.67 -17.59
CA THR A 56 -22.29 0.59 -17.92
C THR A 56 -22.69 1.58 -19.03
N ALA A 57 -23.92 1.49 -19.54
CA ALA A 57 -24.46 2.43 -20.51
C ALA A 57 -24.51 3.87 -19.96
N GLU A 58 -24.72 4.02 -18.65
CA GLU A 58 -24.75 5.30 -17.94
C GLU A 58 -23.36 5.87 -17.67
N GLY A 59 -22.29 5.14 -17.99
CA GLY A 59 -20.91 5.59 -17.80
C GLY A 59 -20.39 5.37 -16.38
N ASN A 60 -20.88 4.35 -15.66
CA ASN A 60 -20.36 3.95 -14.36
C ASN A 60 -19.43 2.74 -14.48
N PHE A 61 -18.37 2.69 -13.68
CA PHE A 61 -17.71 1.44 -13.37
C PHE A 61 -18.67 0.58 -12.54
N ARG A 62 -18.80 -0.70 -12.88
CA ARG A 62 -19.66 -1.64 -12.16
C ARG A 62 -18.99 -2.99 -11.99
N SER A 63 -19.14 -3.59 -10.81
CA SER A 63 -18.69 -4.95 -10.51
C SER A 63 -19.66 -5.64 -9.55
N ALA A 64 -19.84 -6.94 -9.71
CA ALA A 64 -20.61 -7.76 -8.77
C ALA A 64 -19.72 -8.33 -7.65
N GLN A 65 -18.42 -8.45 -7.88
CA GLN A 65 -17.49 -9.15 -6.98
C GLN A 65 -16.54 -8.22 -6.22
N PHE A 66 -16.11 -7.12 -6.85
CA PHE A 66 -15.07 -6.25 -6.35
C PHE A 66 -15.64 -4.85 -6.07
N PRO A 67 -15.54 -4.35 -4.83
CA PRO A 67 -15.83 -2.94 -4.56
C PRO A 67 -14.90 -2.03 -5.35
N ILE A 68 -15.43 -0.88 -5.74
CA ILE A 68 -14.73 0.17 -6.48
C ILE A 68 -14.67 1.41 -5.59
N PHE A 69 -13.46 1.93 -5.40
CA PHE A 69 -13.21 3.13 -4.62
C PHE A 69 -12.73 4.24 -5.56
N ASP A 70 -13.51 5.31 -5.72
CA ASP A 70 -13.04 6.55 -6.37
C ASP A 70 -12.18 7.33 -5.38
N VAL A 71 -10.90 7.52 -5.70
CA VAL A 71 -9.94 8.26 -4.86
C VAL A 71 -9.81 9.73 -5.28
N GLY A 72 -10.65 10.19 -6.20
CA GLY A 72 -10.67 11.56 -6.70
C GLY A 72 -9.68 11.84 -7.83
N GLU A 73 -9.48 13.12 -8.13
CA GLU A 73 -8.56 13.55 -9.17
C GLU A 73 -7.10 13.22 -8.83
N THR A 74 -6.40 12.57 -9.77
CA THR A 74 -4.97 12.28 -9.65
C THR A 74 -4.26 12.57 -10.97
N ARG A 75 -2.93 12.76 -10.94
CA ARG A 75 -2.14 12.96 -12.17
C ARG A 75 -1.82 11.66 -12.91
N GLY A 76 -2.08 10.51 -12.28
CA GLY A 76 -1.79 9.19 -12.81
C GLY A 76 -1.84 8.11 -11.72
N ILE A 77 -1.53 6.88 -12.12
CA ILE A 77 -1.56 5.68 -11.27
C ILE A 77 -0.59 5.78 -10.08
N GLY A 78 0.60 6.33 -10.28
CA GLY A 78 1.62 6.40 -9.23
C GLY A 78 1.25 7.29 -8.03
N GLN A 79 0.16 8.06 -8.14
CA GLN A 79 -0.38 8.89 -7.06
C GLN A 79 -1.61 8.28 -6.39
N ILE A 80 -2.02 7.08 -6.79
CA ILE A 80 -3.18 6.38 -6.23
C ILE A 80 -2.74 5.61 -4.98
N GLU A 81 -3.03 6.19 -3.82
CA GLU A 81 -2.84 5.56 -2.51
C GLU A 81 -4.02 4.63 -2.16
N MET A 82 -3.85 3.81 -1.12
CA MET A 82 -4.94 2.96 -0.63
C MET A 82 -6.00 3.82 0.07
N PRO A 83 -7.30 3.61 -0.22
CA PRO A 83 -8.39 4.37 0.39
C PRO A 83 -8.63 3.93 1.85
N ASP A 84 -9.56 4.59 2.52
CA ASP A 84 -10.03 4.19 3.87
C ASP A 84 -10.90 2.92 3.90
N PHE A 85 -11.24 2.40 2.71
CA PHE A 85 -12.10 1.25 2.45
C PHE A 85 -13.56 1.36 2.94
N VAL A 86 -14.00 2.53 3.43
CA VAL A 86 -15.35 2.69 4.01
C VAL A 86 -16.44 2.67 2.94
N ASN A 87 -16.19 3.30 1.79
CA ASN A 87 -17.18 3.45 0.71
C ASN A 87 -17.11 2.30 -0.31
N MET A 88 -17.42 1.07 0.11
CA MET A 88 -17.41 -0.12 -0.74
C MET A 88 -18.59 -0.12 -1.73
N ALA A 89 -18.46 0.60 -2.85
CA ALA A 89 -19.50 0.70 -3.86
C ALA A 89 -19.37 -0.38 -4.95
N SER A 90 -20.49 -0.98 -5.34
CA SER A 90 -20.56 -1.91 -6.50
C SER A 90 -20.65 -1.18 -7.84
N GLU A 91 -20.97 0.12 -7.81
CA GLU A 91 -21.13 0.96 -8.98
C GLU A 91 -20.71 2.41 -8.67
N VAL A 92 -19.85 2.99 -9.51
CA VAL A 92 -19.25 4.31 -9.30
C VAL A 92 -19.07 5.02 -10.64
N ALA A 93 -19.35 6.33 -10.71
CA ALA A 93 -19.18 7.10 -11.94
C ALA A 93 -17.74 7.05 -12.49
N VAL A 94 -17.59 6.76 -13.79
CA VAL A 94 -16.31 6.92 -14.49
C VAL A 94 -16.08 8.41 -14.74
N ARG A 95 -14.95 8.93 -14.29
CA ARG A 95 -14.58 10.34 -14.40
C ARG A 95 -13.18 10.45 -14.97
N PRO A 96 -13.00 11.11 -16.13
CA PRO A 96 -11.67 11.44 -16.62
C PRO A 96 -10.83 12.15 -15.55
N ARG A 97 -9.55 11.81 -15.51
CA ARG A 97 -8.54 12.27 -14.56
C ARG A 97 -8.73 11.81 -13.11
N HIS A 98 -9.66 10.89 -12.84
CA HIS A 98 -9.79 10.26 -11.53
C HIS A 98 -8.99 8.96 -11.42
N GLY A 99 -8.54 8.69 -10.19
CA GLY A 99 -7.98 7.42 -9.77
C GLY A 99 -9.04 6.53 -9.11
N TYR A 100 -8.90 5.21 -9.27
CA TYR A 100 -9.74 4.23 -8.63
C TYR A 100 -8.90 3.08 -8.07
N VAL A 101 -9.35 2.52 -6.95
CA VAL A 101 -8.81 1.30 -6.36
C VAL A 101 -9.88 0.21 -6.43
N ILE A 102 -9.48 -0.98 -6.86
CA ILE A 102 -10.35 -2.15 -6.97
C ILE A 102 -9.61 -3.35 -6.40
N CYS A 103 -10.23 -4.02 -5.43
CA CYS A 103 -9.62 -5.11 -4.69
C CYS A 103 -10.69 -6.08 -4.14
N SER A 104 -10.27 -7.25 -3.68
CA SER A 104 -11.18 -8.21 -3.05
C SER A 104 -11.68 -7.67 -1.71
N PRO A 105 -13.00 -7.68 -1.42
CA PRO A 105 -13.49 -7.29 -0.10
C PRO A 105 -13.09 -8.30 0.98
N ARG A 106 -12.68 -9.53 0.60
CA ARG A 106 -12.23 -10.58 1.52
C ARG A 106 -10.86 -10.28 2.12
N ASP A 107 -10.07 -9.43 1.47
CA ASP A 107 -8.73 -9.06 1.91
C ASP A 107 -8.77 -7.82 2.83
N ILE A 108 -9.96 -7.29 3.12
CA ILE A 108 -10.17 -6.11 3.96
C ILE A 108 -10.65 -6.53 5.35
N VAL A 109 -10.01 -5.99 6.38
CA VAL A 109 -10.32 -6.26 7.79
C VAL A 109 -10.60 -4.95 8.51
N ALA A 110 -11.64 -4.95 9.34
CA ALA A 110 -11.91 -3.86 10.29
C ALA A 110 -11.14 -4.11 11.59
N PHE A 111 -10.40 -3.09 12.05
CA PHE A 111 -9.67 -3.10 13.31
C PHE A 111 -10.51 -2.49 14.44
N PRO A 112 -10.15 -2.69 15.72
CA PRO A 112 -10.88 -2.15 16.88
C PRO A 112 -11.16 -0.65 16.82
N SER A 113 -10.26 0.15 16.23
CA SER A 113 -10.46 1.59 15.98
C SER A 113 -11.56 1.92 14.96
N ARG A 114 -12.13 0.89 14.31
CA ARG A 114 -13.02 0.94 13.13
C ARG A 114 -12.32 1.34 11.83
N THR A 115 -11.00 1.54 11.86
CA THR A 115 -10.21 1.68 10.63
C THR A 115 -10.23 0.36 9.87
N GLN A 116 -10.46 0.44 8.56
CA GLN A 116 -10.34 -0.70 7.66
C GLN A 116 -8.98 -0.67 6.98
N ALA A 117 -8.42 -1.86 6.78
CA ALA A 117 -7.14 -2.04 6.11
C ALA A 117 -7.17 -3.28 5.23
N ILE A 118 -6.36 -3.28 4.17
CA ILE A 118 -6.20 -4.39 3.24
C ILE A 118 -4.91 -5.17 3.53
N ALA A 119 -4.90 -6.48 3.29
CA ALA A 119 -3.72 -7.33 3.42
C ALA A 119 -2.57 -6.83 2.53
N GLU A 120 -1.33 -6.77 3.06
CA GLU A 120 -0.16 -6.24 2.35
C GLU A 120 0.12 -6.94 1.02
N ASN A 121 -0.21 -8.23 0.95
CA ASN A 121 0.02 -9.08 -0.21
C ASN A 121 -1.20 -9.24 -1.11
N ALA A 122 -2.29 -8.50 -0.84
CA ALA A 122 -3.51 -8.56 -1.64
C ALA A 122 -3.27 -8.12 -3.09
N ALA A 123 -4.11 -8.62 -4.00
CA ALA A 123 -4.13 -8.16 -5.37
C ALA A 123 -4.99 -6.88 -5.48
N VAL A 124 -4.37 -5.79 -5.94
CA VAL A 124 -5.04 -4.50 -6.11
C VAL A 124 -4.84 -3.96 -7.51
N TYR A 125 -5.94 -3.58 -8.16
CA TYR A 125 -5.89 -2.73 -9.34
C TYR A 125 -5.91 -1.26 -8.92
N ARG A 126 -4.89 -0.53 -9.35
CA ARG A 126 -4.92 0.93 -9.41
C ARG A 126 -5.28 1.32 -10.84
N VAL A 127 -6.32 2.14 -10.98
CA VAL A 127 -6.92 2.48 -12.28
C VAL A 127 -6.96 3.98 -12.41
N TRP A 128 -6.55 4.51 -13.55
CA TRP A 128 -6.66 5.92 -13.86
C TRP A 128 -7.38 6.10 -15.20
N VAL A 129 -8.37 6.98 -15.22
CA VAL A 129 -9.16 7.25 -16.42
C VAL A 129 -8.56 8.46 -17.13
N ASP A 130 -8.08 8.29 -18.35
CA ASP A 130 -7.45 9.37 -19.12
C ASP A 130 -8.51 10.29 -19.72
N SER A 131 -9.40 9.71 -20.53
CA SER A 131 -10.39 10.44 -21.30
C SER A 131 -11.53 9.53 -21.75
N TRP A 132 -12.64 10.14 -22.18
CA TRP A 132 -13.72 9.40 -22.82
C TRP A 132 -13.35 8.98 -24.24
N ILE A 133 -13.78 7.78 -24.62
CA ILE A 133 -13.87 7.35 -26.01
C ILE A 133 -15.23 7.80 -26.53
N ARG A 134 -15.23 8.47 -27.68
CA ARG A 134 -16.44 9.03 -28.28
C ARG A 134 -16.59 8.57 -29.72
N ASP A 135 -17.83 8.29 -30.07
CA ASP A 135 -18.29 8.17 -31.44
C ASP A 135 -19.27 9.34 -31.67
N GLN A 136 -18.81 10.34 -32.42
CA GLN A 136 -19.48 11.63 -32.53
C GLN A 136 -19.71 12.27 -31.14
N GLU A 137 -20.97 12.55 -30.77
CA GLU A 137 -21.32 13.12 -29.47
C GLU A 137 -21.54 12.06 -28.37
N ARG A 138 -21.62 10.77 -28.73
CA ARG A 138 -21.93 9.68 -27.82
C ARG A 138 -20.67 9.15 -27.15
N VAL A 139 -20.72 8.97 -25.82
CA VAL A 139 -19.67 8.28 -25.07
C VAL A 139 -19.82 6.78 -25.29
N THR A 140 -18.76 6.12 -25.77
CA THR A 140 -18.77 4.69 -26.10
C THR A 140 -17.88 3.86 -25.20
N GLY A 141 -17.08 4.51 -24.35
CA GLY A 141 -16.12 3.88 -23.47
C GLY A 141 -15.16 4.91 -22.87
N ALA A 142 -14.08 4.45 -22.25
CA ALA A 142 -13.02 5.29 -21.71
C ALA A 142 -11.63 4.73 -22.02
N ASN A 143 -10.68 5.63 -22.22
CA ASN A 143 -9.25 5.32 -22.23
C ASN A 143 -8.82 5.13 -20.77
N VAL A 144 -8.50 3.90 -20.40
CA VAL A 144 -8.16 3.52 -19.03
C VAL A 144 -6.69 3.10 -18.99
N ARG A 145 -5.98 3.55 -17.96
CA ARG A 145 -4.68 3.00 -17.59
C ARG A 145 -4.83 2.21 -16.29
N PHE A 146 -4.19 1.07 -16.19
CA PHE A 146 -4.28 0.27 -14.98
C PHE A 146 -2.97 -0.44 -14.66
N LEU A 147 -2.79 -0.75 -13.37
CA LEU A 147 -1.69 -1.54 -12.85
C LEU A 147 -2.24 -2.50 -11.81
N LEU A 148 -1.92 -3.79 -11.98
CA LEU A 148 -2.14 -4.80 -10.95
C LEU A 148 -0.88 -4.89 -10.08
N GLY A 149 -1.03 -4.72 -8.78
CA GLY A 149 0.07 -4.78 -7.83
C GLY A 149 -0.39 -5.15 -6.43
N ARG A 150 0.47 -4.83 -5.46
CA ARG A 150 0.19 -4.99 -4.02
C ARG A 150 -0.06 -3.63 -3.36
N PRO A 151 -0.75 -3.60 -2.20
CA PRO A 151 -0.83 -2.40 -1.36
C PRO A 151 0.53 -1.90 -0.90
N ASP A 152 1.40 -2.78 -0.38
CA ASP A 152 2.74 -2.42 0.09
C ASP A 152 3.78 -2.62 -1.02
N GLU A 153 3.97 -1.60 -1.85
CA GLU A 153 4.86 -1.67 -3.00
C GLU A 153 6.36 -1.56 -2.63
N GLN A 154 6.69 -1.24 -1.38
CA GLN A 154 8.07 -1.05 -0.91
C GLN A 154 8.50 -2.05 0.17
N ASP A 155 7.74 -3.13 0.37
CA ASP A 155 8.04 -4.18 1.36
C ASP A 155 8.37 -3.61 2.75
N ARG A 156 7.59 -2.61 3.19
CA ARG A 156 7.82 -1.88 4.45
C ARG A 156 7.19 -2.58 5.65
N MET A 157 6.19 -3.42 5.40
CA MET A 157 5.57 -4.27 6.41
C MET A 157 6.34 -5.58 6.56
N PRO A 158 6.29 -6.24 7.73
CA PRO A 158 6.68 -7.64 7.83
C PRO A 158 5.94 -8.49 6.81
N ALA A 159 6.66 -9.39 6.14
CA ALA A 159 6.08 -10.24 5.11
C ALA A 159 4.96 -11.12 5.68
N TRP A 160 3.88 -11.28 4.93
CA TRP A 160 2.75 -12.12 5.32
C TRP A 160 3.17 -13.55 5.64
N GLY A 161 2.72 -14.04 6.79
CA GLY A 161 3.02 -15.37 7.32
C GLY A 161 4.45 -15.54 7.82
N SER A 162 5.24 -14.45 7.90
CA SER A 162 6.58 -14.52 8.48
C SER A 162 6.55 -14.76 9.98
N ASP A 163 7.59 -15.44 10.46
CA ASP A 163 7.86 -15.64 11.87
C ASP A 163 8.70 -14.48 12.41
N LEU A 164 8.17 -13.79 13.42
CA LEU A 164 8.88 -12.71 14.11
C LEU A 164 9.88 -13.26 15.14
N GLY A 165 9.78 -14.55 15.48
CA GLY A 165 10.62 -15.22 16.46
C GLY A 165 9.93 -15.39 17.82
N ALA A 166 10.74 -15.57 18.85
CA ALA A 166 10.28 -15.84 20.22
C ALA A 166 10.49 -14.62 21.13
N LEU A 167 9.50 -14.37 21.98
CA LEU A 167 9.52 -13.40 23.05
C LEU A 167 9.63 -14.18 24.38
N ASN A 168 10.75 -14.03 25.07
CA ASN A 168 11.01 -14.80 26.28
C ASN A 168 10.64 -14.02 27.53
N TRP A 169 10.01 -14.71 28.48
CA TRP A 169 9.90 -14.25 29.86
C TRP A 169 11.03 -14.84 30.70
N ASN A 170 11.81 -13.98 31.35
CA ASN A 170 12.80 -14.39 32.34
C ASN A 170 12.10 -14.48 33.72
N ASP A 171 11.93 -15.70 34.22
CA ASP A 171 11.23 -15.94 35.47
C ASP A 171 12.02 -15.42 36.68
N THR A 172 13.34 -15.67 36.68
CA THR A 172 14.28 -15.23 37.72
C THR A 172 14.26 -13.71 37.93
N GLU A 173 14.19 -12.94 36.84
CA GLU A 173 14.18 -11.48 36.85
C GLU A 173 12.78 -10.88 36.78
N SER A 174 11.75 -11.72 36.66
CA SER A 174 10.35 -11.32 36.49
C SER A 174 10.17 -10.23 35.42
N ARG A 175 10.83 -10.40 34.27
CA ARG A 175 10.78 -9.42 33.17
C ARG A 175 10.74 -10.09 31.80
N SER A 176 10.14 -9.39 30.86
CA SER A 176 10.13 -9.78 29.45
C SER A 176 11.38 -9.29 28.72
N GLU A 177 11.87 -10.08 27.76
CA GLU A 177 12.64 -9.57 26.63
C GLU A 177 11.75 -8.67 25.75
N THR A 178 12.36 -7.88 24.87
CA THR A 178 11.61 -7.07 23.91
C THR A 178 11.95 -7.47 22.49
N LEU A 179 10.94 -7.62 21.66
CA LEU A 179 11.09 -7.78 20.22
C LEU A 179 10.77 -6.46 19.51
N ARG A 180 11.57 -6.08 18.53
CA ARG A 180 11.43 -4.82 17.79
C ARG A 180 11.23 -5.09 16.32
N ILE A 181 10.20 -4.46 15.75
CA ILE A 181 9.79 -4.67 14.37
C ILE A 181 9.72 -3.30 13.69
N ALA A 182 10.46 -3.11 12.61
CA ALA A 182 10.37 -1.90 11.81
C ALA A 182 9.00 -1.84 11.11
N ILE A 183 8.34 -0.68 11.17
CA ILE A 183 7.04 -0.45 10.56
C ILE A 183 6.96 0.95 9.93
N PRO A 184 6.15 1.16 8.87
CA PRO A 184 6.06 2.43 8.15
C PRO A 184 5.10 3.42 8.82
N ALA A 185 5.11 3.54 10.14
CA ALA A 185 4.23 4.43 10.89
C ALA A 185 4.97 5.06 12.08
N SER A 186 4.60 6.29 12.41
CA SER A 186 5.18 7.00 13.57
C SER A 186 4.15 7.62 14.52
N ASP A 187 2.89 7.74 14.09
CA ASP A 187 1.78 8.06 14.99
C ASP A 187 1.17 6.75 15.53
N PRO A 188 1.07 6.56 16.86
CA PRO A 188 0.41 5.40 17.46
C PRO A 188 -1.03 5.18 17.00
N LYS A 189 -1.74 6.21 16.53
CA LYS A 189 -3.11 6.06 15.98
C LYS A 189 -3.13 5.33 14.64
N GLU A 190 -2.03 5.35 13.93
CA GLU A 190 -1.89 4.70 12.62
C GLU A 190 -1.56 3.21 12.77
N VAL A 191 -1.26 2.74 13.98
CA VAL A 191 -0.84 1.37 14.27
C VAL A 191 -1.85 0.67 15.16
N GLU A 192 -2.22 -0.55 14.80
CA GLU A 192 -2.98 -1.43 15.66
C GLU A 192 -2.47 -2.86 15.56
N VAL A 193 -2.50 -3.57 16.69
CA VAL A 193 -2.10 -4.97 16.78
C VAL A 193 -3.26 -5.74 17.36
N ILE A 194 -3.65 -6.83 16.68
CA ILE A 194 -4.72 -7.73 17.15
C ILE A 194 -4.28 -9.19 17.06
N PHE A 195 -4.85 -10.02 17.92
CA PHE A 195 -4.70 -11.46 17.91
C PHE A 195 -6.06 -12.08 17.57
N PRO A 196 -6.37 -12.29 16.27
CA PRO A 196 -7.73 -12.54 15.82
C PRO A 196 -8.31 -13.88 16.27
N TYR A 197 -7.50 -14.78 16.81
CA TYR A 197 -7.90 -16.13 17.22
C TYR A 197 -7.84 -16.35 18.74
N GLU A 198 -7.48 -15.31 19.51
CA GLU A 198 -7.22 -15.44 20.94
C GLU A 198 -8.03 -14.39 21.72
N GLU A 199 -8.63 -14.82 22.83
CA GLU A 199 -9.38 -13.91 23.72
C GLU A 199 -8.46 -13.18 24.70
N GLU A 200 -7.41 -13.86 25.17
CA GLU A 200 -6.43 -13.30 26.10
C GLU A 200 -5.01 -13.62 25.65
N VAL A 201 -4.21 -12.58 25.44
CA VAL A 201 -2.81 -12.71 25.01
C VAL A 201 -1.93 -11.96 26.01
N PRO A 202 -0.85 -12.56 26.53
CA PRO A 202 0.03 -11.92 27.50
C PRO A 202 0.99 -10.90 26.86
N VAL A 203 0.81 -10.56 25.58
CA VAL A 203 1.72 -9.72 24.79
C VAL A 203 1.14 -8.32 24.66
N GLY A 204 1.87 -7.36 25.20
CA GLY A 204 1.66 -5.93 25.01
C GLY A 204 2.51 -5.39 23.86
N TRP A 205 2.15 -4.20 23.41
CA TRP A 205 2.94 -3.48 22.41
C TRP A 205 2.98 -1.99 22.68
N THR A 206 4.08 -1.36 22.25
CA THR A 206 4.22 0.10 22.20
C THR A 206 4.86 0.53 20.89
N LEU A 207 4.51 1.70 20.37
CA LEU A 207 5.21 2.31 19.25
C LEU A 207 6.35 3.19 19.76
N ARG A 208 7.56 3.00 19.23
CA ARG A 208 8.71 3.86 19.49
C ARG A 208 9.31 4.32 18.17
N ARG A 209 9.08 5.59 17.81
CA ARG A 209 9.42 6.13 16.48
C ARG A 209 8.74 5.30 15.39
N ASN A 210 9.49 4.51 14.65
CA ASN A 210 9.07 3.63 13.57
C ASN A 210 9.26 2.14 13.91
N GLU A 211 9.36 1.81 15.20
CA GLU A 211 9.47 0.44 15.68
C GLU A 211 8.28 0.06 16.55
N LEU A 212 7.61 -1.03 16.19
CA LEU A 212 6.70 -1.73 17.07
C LEU A 212 7.53 -2.54 18.07
N VAL A 213 7.38 -2.25 19.36
CA VAL A 213 8.08 -2.94 20.44
C VAL A 213 7.09 -3.83 21.18
N LEU A 214 7.31 -5.14 21.09
CA LEU A 214 6.51 -6.16 21.76
C LEU A 214 7.18 -6.63 23.05
N ASN A 215 6.38 -6.88 24.08
CA ASN A 215 6.83 -7.45 25.35
C ASN A 215 5.71 -8.29 25.98
N ILE A 216 6.08 -9.27 26.80
CA ILE A 216 5.16 -9.98 27.68
C ILE A 216 4.83 -9.07 28.85
N GLU A 217 3.55 -8.92 29.17
CA GLU A 217 3.04 -8.07 30.25
C GLU A 217 2.84 -8.84 31.57
N ARG A 218 2.71 -10.17 31.50
CA ARG A 218 2.50 -11.05 32.67
C ARG A 218 3.28 -12.35 32.55
N GLY A 219 4.01 -12.71 33.61
CA GLY A 219 4.87 -13.90 33.68
C GLY A 219 4.19 -15.24 33.93
N HIS A 220 2.87 -15.34 33.73
CA HIS A 220 2.09 -16.55 33.94
C HIS A 220 1.18 -16.79 32.71
N PHE A 221 1.73 -17.52 31.76
CA PHE A 221 1.14 -17.98 30.50
C PHE A 221 1.67 -19.38 30.16
N ASP A 222 1.09 -20.07 29.19
CA ASP A 222 1.70 -21.26 28.60
C ASP A 222 2.47 -20.87 27.33
N PRO A 223 3.67 -21.43 27.07
CA PRO A 223 4.36 -21.21 25.81
C PRO A 223 3.44 -21.47 24.62
N THR A 224 3.23 -20.45 23.81
CA THR A 224 2.19 -20.45 22.78
C THR A 224 2.70 -19.75 21.52
N GLU A 225 2.34 -20.29 20.37
CA GLU A 225 2.50 -19.59 19.09
C GLU A 225 1.22 -18.81 18.79
N TYR A 226 1.36 -17.51 18.61
CA TYR A 226 0.28 -16.59 18.32
C TYR A 226 0.31 -16.17 16.87
N ARG A 227 -0.87 -16.14 16.23
CA ARG A 227 -1.06 -15.37 14.99
C ARG A 227 -1.52 -13.97 15.34
N MET A 228 -0.80 -12.99 14.79
CA MET A 228 -1.00 -11.59 15.08
C MET A 228 -1.18 -10.83 13.77
N ARG A 229 -2.08 -9.85 13.76
CA ARG A 229 -2.20 -8.89 12.67
C ARG A 229 -1.69 -7.53 13.10
N ILE A 230 -0.82 -6.95 12.30
CA ILE A 230 -0.27 -5.60 12.50
C ILE A 230 -0.83 -4.71 11.40
N ARG A 231 -1.63 -3.71 11.76
CA ARG A 231 -2.09 -2.64 10.87
C ARG A 231 -1.12 -1.47 10.94
N CYS A 232 -0.82 -0.88 9.79
CA CYS A 232 -0.20 0.43 9.63
C CYS A 232 -0.99 1.21 8.57
N HIS A 233 -1.59 2.33 8.93
CA HIS A 233 -2.54 3.07 8.09
C HIS A 233 -3.63 2.16 7.51
N HIS A 234 -3.72 2.07 6.18
CA HIS A 234 -4.71 1.29 5.43
C HIS A 234 -4.20 -0.08 5.00
N ILE A 235 -3.04 -0.53 5.51
CA ILE A 235 -2.45 -1.83 5.18
C ILE A 235 -2.29 -2.65 6.46
N TYR A 236 -2.45 -3.97 6.38
CA TYR A 236 -2.07 -4.87 7.46
C TYR A 236 -1.31 -6.10 6.97
N THR A 237 -0.53 -6.70 7.86
CA THR A 237 0.10 -8.00 7.66
C THR A 237 -0.33 -8.99 8.75
N GLU A 238 -0.27 -10.29 8.46
CA GLU A 238 -0.45 -11.36 9.43
C GLU A 238 0.89 -12.07 9.63
N VAL A 239 1.30 -12.28 10.88
CA VAL A 239 2.61 -12.83 11.25
C VAL A 239 2.46 -13.78 12.44
N THR A 240 3.46 -14.63 12.68
CA THR A 240 3.53 -15.48 13.87
C THR A 240 4.52 -14.93 14.89
N LEU A 241 4.20 -15.14 16.17
CA LEU A 241 5.04 -14.79 17.32
C LEU A 241 4.94 -15.90 18.35
N ARG A 242 6.07 -16.42 18.84
CA ARG A 242 6.07 -17.37 19.95
C ARG A 242 6.34 -16.67 21.27
N THR A 243 5.70 -17.11 22.35
CA THR A 243 6.09 -16.76 23.72
C THR A 243 6.68 -17.98 24.41
N ASP A 244 7.76 -17.79 25.18
CA ASP A 244 8.52 -18.86 25.85
C ASP A 244 8.93 -18.44 27.27
N TYR A 245 9.32 -19.43 28.08
CA TYR A 245 9.99 -19.21 29.37
C TYR A 245 11.46 -19.50 29.31
N VAL A 246 12.22 -18.67 30.02
CA VAL A 246 13.61 -18.92 30.35
C VAL A 246 13.77 -18.82 31.86
N TYR A 247 14.37 -19.86 32.44
CA TYR A 247 14.65 -19.98 33.87
C TYR A 247 16.03 -19.41 34.21
#